data_AF-A0A1F7NTX6-F1
#
_entry.id   AF-A0A1F7NTX6-F1
#
_cell.length_a   1.000
_cell.length_b   1.000
_cell.length_c   1.000
_cell.angle_alpha   90.00
_cell.angle_beta   90.00
_cell.angle_gamma   90.00
#
_symmetry.space_group_name_H-M   'P 1'
#
loop_
_entity.id
_entity.type
_entity.pdbx_description
1 polymer ?
#
loop_
_entity_poly.entity_id
_entity_poly.type
_entity_poly.pdbx_seq_one_letter_code
_entity_poly.pdbx_strand_id
1 'polypeptide(L)' 'MKIICLSCGHKVDLGDAYDDYAGQIKCSTCGAILELKTEAGGLKAAAVTRERPLEESAAAAPVHEPAVRRY' A
#
# COMPACT_ATOMS: atom_id res chain seq x y z
N MET A 1 -19.08 -0.14 -3.80
CA MET A 1 -18.01 -0.92 -4.47
C MET A 1 -17.46 -2.06 -3.59
N LYS A 2 -16.79 -3.06 -4.20
CA LYS A 2 -16.23 -4.26 -3.54
C LYS A 2 -14.77 -4.44 -3.92
N ILE A 3 -13.91 -4.73 -2.93
CA ILE A 3 -12.49 -5.01 -3.16
C ILE A 3 -12.08 -6.34 -2.53
N ILE A 4 -10.89 -6.84 -2.88
CA ILE A 4 -10.32 -8.03 -2.25
C ILE A 4 -9.22 -7.59 -1.29
N CYS A 5 -9.28 -8.09 -0.05
CA CYS A 5 -8.20 -7.91 0.91
C CYS A 5 -6.94 -8.61 0.40
N LEU A 6 -5.87 -7.85 0.17
CA LEU A 6 -4.57 -8.36 -0.26
C LEU A 6 -3.87 -9.24 0.80
N SER A 7 -4.31 -9.20 2.06
CA SER A 7 -3.71 -10.00 3.14
C SER A 7 -4.39 -11.36 3.33
N CYS A 8 -5.73 -11.44 3.23
CA CYS A 8 -6.48 -12.68 3.53
C CYS A 8 -7.36 -13.18 2.37
N GLY A 9 -7.39 -12.47 1.23
CA GLY A 9 -8.16 -12.85 0.04
C GLY A 9 -9.68 -12.71 0.17
N HIS A 10 -10.20 -12.24 1.31
CA HIS A 10 -11.63 -12.04 1.49
C HIS A 10 -12.13 -10.78 0.79
N LYS A 11 -13.36 -10.83 0.31
CA LYS A 11 -14.04 -9.69 -0.29
C LYS A 11 -14.50 -8.72 0.81
N VAL A 12 -14.09 -7.47 0.71
CA VAL A 12 -14.51 -6.38 1.58
C VAL A 12 -15.47 -5.50 0.78
N ASP A 13 -16.70 -5.36 1.27
CA ASP A 13 -17.69 -4.45 0.70
C ASP A 13 -17.52 -3.07 1.37
N LEU A 14 -17.22 -2.06 0.55
CA LEU A 14 -17.03 -0.68 1.01
C LEU A 14 -18.27 0.19 0.77
N GLY A 15 -19.26 -0.29 0.01
CA GLY A 15 -20.41 0.53 -0.39
C GLY A 15 -20.04 1.67 -1.36
N ASP A 16 -21.03 2.47 -1.74
CA ASP A 16 -20.90 3.54 -2.75
C ASP A 16 -20.31 4.85 -2.19
N ALA A 17 -20.18 4.96 -0.87
CA ALA A 17 -19.53 6.11 -0.23
C ALA A 17 -18.01 6.17 -0.49
N TYR A 18 -17.42 5.08 -0.99
CA TYR A 18 -15.99 4.95 -1.26
C TYR A 18 -15.64 5.02 -2.75
N ASP A 19 -16.55 5.52 -3.59
CA ASP A 19 -16.36 5.60 -5.05
C ASP A 19 -15.19 6.52 -5.45
N ASP A 20 -14.95 7.57 -4.66
CA ASP A 20 -13.87 8.55 -4.80
C ASP A 20 -13.18 8.77 -3.44
N TYR A 21 -12.44 7.75 -2.98
CA TYR A 21 -11.83 7.72 -1.66
C TYR A 21 -10.33 7.40 -1.74
N ALA A 22 -9.53 8.16 -1.00
CA ALA A 22 -8.11 7.91 -0.85
C ALA A 22 -7.77 7.83 0.65
N GLY A 23 -7.35 6.66 1.12
CA GLY A 23 -7.02 6.47 2.53
C GLY A 23 -6.94 5.02 2.95
N GLN A 24 -6.81 4.81 4.26
CA GLN A 24 -6.66 3.49 4.86
C GLN A 24 -8.01 2.93 5.31
N ILE A 25 -8.26 1.68 4.96
CA ILE A 25 -9.39 0.90 5.46
C ILE A 25 -8.87 -0.26 6.31
N LYS A 26 -9.73 -0.75 7.20
CA LYS A 26 -9.47 -1.96 7.97
C LYS A 26 -10.28 -3.11 7.40
N CYS A 27 -9.63 -4.24 7.14
CA CYS A 27 -10.33 -5.45 6.75
C CYS A 27 -11.11 -6.00 7.95
N SER A 28 -12.43 -6.09 7.83
CA SER A 28 -13.29 -6.60 8.91
C SER A 28 -13.06 -8.08 9.24
N THR A 29 -12.45 -8.86 8.33
CA THR A 29 -12.21 -10.30 8.51
C THR A 29 -10.91 -10.59 9.25
N CYS A 30 -9.78 -10.02 8.80
CA CYS A 30 -8.46 -10.30 9.37
C CYS A 30 -7.86 -9.14 10.16
N GLY A 31 -8.49 -7.97 10.15
CA GLY A 31 -8.01 -6.77 10.84
C GLY A 31 -6.87 -6.03 10.14
N ALA A 32 -6.37 -6.52 8.99
CA ALA A 32 -5.28 -5.87 8.27
C ALA A 32 -5.67 -4.47 7.75
N ILE A 33 -4.70 -3.55 7.76
CA ILE A 33 -4.87 -2.20 7.24
C ILE A 33 -4.46 -2.17 5.75
N LEU A 34 -5.38 -1.72 4.90
CA LEU A 34 -5.17 -1.59 3.46
C LEU A 34 -5.31 -0.12 3.09
N GLU A 35 -4.30 0.43 2.44
CA GLU A 35 -4.37 1.76 1.83
C GLU A 35 -4.93 1.64 0.41
N LEU A 36 -6.03 2.34 0.16
CA LEU A 36 -6.75 2.31 -1.10
C LEU A 36 -6.84 3.69 -1.71
N LYS A 37 -6.82 3.72 -3.04
CA LYS A 37 -7.19 4.87 -3.83
C LYS A 37 -8.24 4.43 -4.86
N THR A 38 -9.42 5.00 -4.75
CA THR A 38 -10.57 4.74 -5.62
C THR A 38 -10.98 6.05 -6.29
N GLU A 39 -11.37 5.96 -7.55
CA GLU A 39 -11.84 7.10 -8.34
C GLU A 39 -12.93 6.63 -9.29
N ALA A 40 -14.06 7.34 -9.32
CA ALA A 40 -15.24 7.01 -10.14
C ALA A 40 -15.67 5.52 -10.04
N GLY A 41 -15.54 4.92 -8.85
CA GLY A 41 -16.02 3.57 -8.55
C GLY A 41 -15.09 2.46 -9.01
N GLY A 42 -13.95 2.86 -9.56
CA GLY A 42 -12.84 1.97 -9.88
C GLY A 42 -11.79 1.98 -8.78
N LEU A 43 -11.23 0.81 -8.48
CA LEU A 43 -10.01 0.72 -7.70
C LEU A 43 -8.82 1.14 -8.57
N LYS A 44 -8.12 2.20 -8.18
CA LYS A 44 -6.94 2.71 -8.88
C LYS A 44 -5.65 2.17 -8.29
N ALA A 45 -5.58 2.10 -6.97
CA ALA A 45 -4.45 1.53 -6.26
C ALA A 45 -4.91 0.88 -4.95
N ALA A 46 -4.22 -0.20 -4.56
CA ALA A 46 -4.38 -0.84 -3.27
C ALA A 46 -3.02 -1.35 -2.77
N ALA A 47 -2.67 -1.05 -1.53
CA ALA A 47 -1.47 -1.51 -0.86
C ALA A 47 -1.81 -2.00 0.55
N VAL A 48 -1.06 -2.98 1.05
CA VAL A 48 -1.17 -3.41 2.45
C VAL A 48 -0.20 -2.57 3.27
N THR A 49 -0.70 -1.81 4.22
CA THR A 49 0.14 -1.11 5.19
C THR A 49 0.55 -2.14 6.23
N ARG A 50 1.66 -2.83 5.98
CA ARG A 50 2.31 -3.64 7.00
C ARG A 50 2.87 -2.69 8.05
N GLU A 51 2.37 -2.76 9.29
CA GLU A 51 3.22 -2.45 10.43
C GLU A 51 4.37 -3.48 10.41
N ARG A 52 5.52 -3.08 9.84
CA ARG A 52 6.73 -3.88 9.92
C ARG A 52 7.32 -3.68 11.33
N PRO A 53 7.69 -4.73 12.06
CA PRO A 53 8.93 -4.65 12.81
C PRO A 53 10.04 -4.47 11.76
N LEU A 54 10.90 -3.47 11.94
CA LEU A 54 12.00 -3.11 11.06
C LEU A 54 12.81 -4.33 10.60
N GLU A 55 13.15 -4.39 9.30
CA GLU A 55 14.51 -4.67 8.75
C GLU A 55 14.47 -4.84 7.21
N GLU A 56 15.50 -4.25 6.56
CA GLU A 56 15.87 -4.12 5.14
C GLU A 56 15.17 -4.95 4.04
N SER A 57 14.88 -4.32 2.88
CA SER A 57 15.73 -4.48 1.68
C SER A 57 15.19 -3.75 0.43
N ALA A 58 15.95 -2.72 0.03
CA ALA A 58 16.34 -2.31 -1.33
C ALA A 58 15.29 -2.05 -2.43
N ALA A 59 15.12 -0.77 -2.79
CA ALA A 59 15.30 -0.29 -4.18
C ALA A 59 15.21 1.25 -4.25
N ALA A 60 16.30 1.94 -3.90
CA ALA A 60 16.55 3.30 -4.36
C ALA A 60 18.06 3.50 -4.56
N ALA A 61 18.46 3.32 -5.82
CA ALA A 61 19.65 3.82 -6.53
C ALA A 61 21.06 3.59 -5.92
N PRO A 62 21.97 2.90 -6.64
CA PRO A 62 23.40 3.06 -6.41
C PRO A 62 23.82 4.41 -7.01
N VAL A 63 24.02 5.44 -6.19
CA VAL A 63 24.67 6.67 -6.65
C VAL A 63 26.17 6.55 -6.40
N HIS A 64 26.84 6.49 -7.54
CA HIS A 64 28.25 6.60 -7.87
C HIS A 64 29.13 7.45 -6.92
N GLU A 65 30.40 7.01 -6.87
CA GLU A 65 31.62 7.82 -6.85
C GLU A 65 32.25 8.20 -5.49
N PRO A 66 33.55 7.89 -5.33
CA PRO A 66 34.45 8.91 -4.81
C PRO A 66 35.54 9.22 -5.82
N ALA A 67 35.45 10.44 -6.36
CA ALA A 67 36.50 11.12 -7.06
C ALA A 67 37.58 11.54 -6.04
N VAL A 68 38.79 11.03 -6.24
CA VAL A 68 40.10 11.67 -6.03
C VAL A 68 40.51 12.26 -4.65
N ARG A 69 41.75 11.88 -4.27
CA ARG A 69 42.87 12.72 -3.78
C ARG A 69 43.14 12.79 -2.26
N ARG A 70 44.28 12.24 -1.84
CA ARG A 70 45.52 12.94 -1.41
C ARG A 70 46.34 12.02 -0.50
N TYR A 71 47.59 11.71 -0.88
CA TYR A 71 48.81 12.12 -0.19
C TYR A 71 49.97 12.06 -1.20
#